data_AF-A0A925UII9-F1
#
_entry.id   AF-A0A925UII9-F1
#
_cell.length_a   1.000
_cell.length_b   1.000
_cell.length_c   1.000
_cell.angle_alpha   90.00
_cell.angle_beta   90.00
_cell.angle_gamma   90.00
#
_symmetry.space_group_name_H-M   'P 1'
#
loop_
_entity.id
_entity.type
_entity.pdbx_description
1 polymer ?
#
loop_
_entity_poly.entity_id
_entity_poly.type
_entity_poly.pdbx_seq_one_letter_code
_entity_poly.pdbx_strand_id
1 'polypeptide(L)' 'QKLSIRRAEAVKAYLQAKGIEPNRIYTEGKGEKQPVADNKTAEGRAKNRRVEIEVVGTRGR' A
#
# COMPACT_ATOMS: atom_id res chain seq x y z
N GLN A 1 9.21 5.10 -12.61
CA GLN A 1 8.27 4.02 -12.24
C GLN A 1 7.79 4.24 -10.80
N LYS A 2 6.47 4.18 -10.57
CA LYS A 2 5.74 4.77 -9.44
C LYS A 2 6.23 4.28 -8.07
N LEU A 3 6.68 5.20 -7.20
CA LEU A 3 7.05 4.96 -5.79
C LEU A 3 5.95 4.20 -5.01
N SER A 4 4.68 4.38 -5.37
CA SER A 4 3.56 3.65 -4.78
C SER A 4 3.61 2.14 -5.01
N ILE A 5 4.06 1.69 -6.18
CA ILE A 5 4.13 0.26 -6.52
C ILE A 5 5.21 -0.43 -5.68
N ARG A 6 6.41 0.15 -5.64
CA ARG A 6 7.53 -0.39 -4.84
C ARG A 6 7.19 -0.57 -3.36
N ARG A 7 6.31 0.29 -2.84
CA ARG A 7 5.88 0.24 -1.42
C ARG A 7 4.80 -0.81 -1.20
N ALA A 8 3.87 -0.93 -2.14
CA ALA A 8 2.90 -2.02 -2.13
C ALA A 8 3.59 -3.39 -2.25
N GLU A 9 4.63 -3.49 -3.08
CA GLU A 9 5.46 -4.70 -3.20
C GLU A 9 6.21 -5.03 -1.90
N ALA A 10 6.77 -4.02 -1.22
CA ALA A 10 7.43 -4.24 0.08
C ALA A 10 6.45 -4.79 1.14
N VAL A 11 5.21 -4.28 1.18
CA VAL A 11 4.17 -4.81 2.06
C VAL A 11 3.75 -6.22 1.66
N LYS A 12 3.59 -6.50 0.35
CA LYS A 12 3.30 -7.84 -0.14
C LYS A 12 4.38 -8.84 0.26
N ALA A 13 5.65 -8.50 0.10
CA ALA A 13 6.77 -9.34 0.52
C ALA A 13 6.74 -9.62 2.03
N TYR A 14 6.45 -8.60 2.85
CA TYR A 14 6.30 -8.77 4.30
C TYR A 14 5.15 -9.70 4.67
N LEU A 15 3.98 -9.57 4.02
CA LEU A 15 2.82 -10.42 4.26
C LEU A 15 3.06 -11.87 3.80
N GLN A 16 3.77 -12.07 2.69
CA GLN A 16 4.20 -13.40 2.25
C GLN A 16 5.13 -14.05 3.26
N ALA A 17 6.09 -13.29 3.81
CA ALA A 17 6.98 -13.78 4.86
C ALA A 17 6.24 -14.15 6.16
N LYS A 18 5.05 -13.58 6.39
CA LYS A 18 4.14 -13.95 7.49
C LYS A 18 3.23 -15.15 7.18
N GLY A 19 3.35 -15.75 5.99
CA GLY A 19 2.59 -16.94 5.61
C GLY A 19 1.28 -16.65 4.87
N ILE A 20 1.03 -15.41 4.44
CA ILE A 20 -0.13 -15.11 3.60
C ILE A 20 0.21 -15.49 2.15
N GLU A 21 -0.63 -16.33 1.53
CA GLU A 21 -0.43 -16.72 0.15
C GLU A 21 -0.42 -15.51 -0.81
N PRO A 22 0.52 -15.45 -1.76
CA PRO A 22 0.63 -14.36 -2.74
C PRO A 22 -0.66 -14.10 -3.51
N ASN A 23 -1.41 -15.16 -3.78
CA ASN A 23 -2.66 -15.13 -4.55
C ASN A 23 -3.79 -14.41 -3.82
N ARG A 24 -3.67 -14.24 -2.50
CA ARG A 24 -4.63 -13.50 -1.66
C ARG A 24 -4.28 -12.01 -1.51
N ILE A 25 -3.14 -11.58 -2.06
CA ILE A 25 -2.62 -10.22 -1.91
C ILE A 25 -2.67 -9.50 -3.26
N TYR A 26 -3.64 -8.60 -3.40
CA TYR A 26 -3.72 -7.69 -4.52
C TYR A 26 -3.02 -6.37 -4.19
N THR A 27 -2.06 -5.95 -5.02
CA THR A 27 -1.32 -4.70 -4.86
C THR A 27 -1.65 -3.75 -6.00
N GLU A 28 -2.27 -2.61 -5.69
CA GLU A 28 -2.56 -1.57 -6.66
C GLU A 28 -1.77 -0.28 -6.37
N GLY A 29 -1.08 0.25 -7.37
CA GLY A 29 -0.39 1.53 -7.27
C GLY A 29 -1.28 2.71 -7.67
N LYS A 30 -2.08 3.24 -6.74
CA LYS A 30 -2.92 4.45 -6.96
C LYS A 30 -2.09 5.69 -7.37
N GLY A 31 -0.80 5.72 -7.04
CA GLY A 31 0.13 6.77 -7.45
C GLY A 31 -0.16 8.13 -6.82
N GLU A 32 0.36 9.20 -7.42
CA GLU A 32 0.24 10.59 -6.95
C GLU A 32 -1.15 11.21 -7.20
N LYS A 33 -2.13 10.45 -7.72
CA LYS A 33 -3.47 10.97 -8.04
C LYS A 33 -4.35 11.22 -6.81
N GLN A 34 -3.97 10.71 -5.64
CA GLN A 34 -4.66 10.97 -4.37
C GLN A 34 -3.65 11.24 -3.25
N PRO A 35 -2.99 12.42 -3.24
CA PRO A 35 -2.19 12.83 -2.11
C PRO A 35 -3.12 13.22 -0.95
N VAL A 36 -2.80 12.77 0.27
CA VAL A 36 -3.54 13.17 1.48
C VAL A 36 -3.03 14.51 2.03
N ALA A 37 -1.80 14.89 1.68
CA ALA A 37 -1.21 16.17 2.05
C ALA A 37 -0.41 16.76 0.88
N ASP A 38 -0.01 18.02 0.98
CA ASP A 38 0.76 18.69 -0.07
C ASP A 38 2.15 18.03 -0.25
N ASN A 39 2.49 17.61 -1.48
CA ASN A 39 3.81 17.04 -1.79
C ASN A 39 4.94 18.08 -1.77
N LYS A 40 4.60 19.38 -1.66
CA LYS A 40 5.58 20.46 -1.63
C LYS A 40 6.26 20.64 -0.28
N THR A 41 5.65 20.20 0.83
CA THR A 41 6.22 20.32 2.17
C THR A 41 6.88 19.03 2.64
N ALA A 42 7.88 19.13 3.52
CA ALA A 42 8.53 17.96 4.11
C ALA A 42 7.54 17.13 4.95
N GLU A 43 6.67 17.80 5.74
CA GLU A 43 5.63 17.08 6.49
C GLU A 43 4.60 16.44 5.56
N GLY A 44 4.18 17.13 4.49
CA GLY A 44 3.19 16.60 3.57
C GLY A 44 3.69 15.40 2.78
N ARG A 45 4.97 15.41 2.36
CA ARG A 45 5.64 14.20 1.81
C ARG A 45 5.70 13.07 2.83
N ALA A 46 5.96 13.36 4.11
CA ALA A 46 5.96 12.34 5.16
C ALA A 46 4.56 11.73 5.38
N LYS A 47 3.49 12.54 5.31
CA LYS A 47 2.11 12.05 5.39
C LYS A 47 1.69 11.25 4.15
N ASN A 48 2.18 11.64 2.97
CA ASN A 48 1.98 10.89 1.72
C ASN A 48 2.81 9.60 1.69
N ARG A 49 3.69 9.39 2.67
CA ARG A 49 4.40 8.13 2.85
C ARG A 49 3.57 7.06 3.58
N ARG A 50 2.34 6.80 3.12
CA ARG A 50 1.47 5.74 3.66
C ARG A 50 1.22 4.61 2.66
N VAL A 51 0.98 3.41 3.17
CA VAL A 51 0.41 2.28 2.42
C VAL A 51 -0.90 1.94 3.12
N GLU A 52 -1.97 1.81 2.35
CA GLU A 52 -3.29 1.45 2.86
C GLU A 52 -3.52 -0.04 2.55
N ILE A 53 -3.97 -0.79 3.54
CA ILE A 53 -4.20 -2.24 3.43
C ILE A 53 -5.68 -2.46 3.68
N GLU A 54 -6.41 -2.85 2.63
CA GLU A 54 -7.81 -3.23 2.74
C GLU A 54 -7.91 -4.76 2.77
N VAL A 55 -8.44 -5.31 3.85
CA VAL A 55 -8.63 -6.76 4.00
C VAL A 55 -10.05 -7.09 3.55
N VAL A 56 -10.21 -7.50 2.30
CA VAL A 56 -11.48 -7.95 1.75
C VAL A 56 -11.62 -9.45 1.99
N GLY A 57 -12.37 -9.82 3.02
CA GLY A 57 -12.71 -11.20 3.32
C GLY A 57 -14.17 -11.28 3.72
N THR A 58 -14.89 -12.25 3.16
CA THR A 58 -16.21 -12.62 3.69
C THR A 58 -15.99 -13.17 5.09
N ARG A 59 -16.54 -12.49 6.10
CA ARG A 59 -16.68 -13.06 7.44
C ARG A 59 -17.64 -14.24 7.28
N GLY A 60 -17.08 -15.43 7.05
CA GLY A 60 -17.86 -16.66 7.09
C GLY A 60 -18.51 -16.76 8.47
N ARG A 61 -19.84 -16.79 8.49
CA ARG A 61 -20.58 -17.28 9.66
C ARG A 61 -20.30 -18.75 9.85
#